data_AF-A0A349AZ68-F1
#
_entry.id   AF-A0A349AZ68-F1
#
_cell.length_a   1.000
_cell.length_b   1.000
_cell.length_c   1.000
_cell.angle_alpha   90.00
_cell.angle_beta   90.00
_cell.angle_gamma   90.00
#
_symmetry.space_group_name_H-M   'P 1'
#
loop_
_entity.id
_entity.type
_entity.pdbx_description
1 polymer ?
#
loop_
_entity_poly.entity_id
_entity_poly.type
_entity_poly.pdbx_seq_one_letter_code
_entity_poly.pdbx_strand_id
1 'polypeptide(L)'
;MPALHVLLAGGGTAGHVEPALSTADALKELTATLGFDCEVTMLGTADGLEARLAPERGFDLELIPRVALPRRPSVDILTLGPRLRTCVKQTEEILTNRSIDVVVGFGGYVSVPAYLAARKANIPVVVHEANVRPGYANKLGARITTHVATGLPGTKLPHARLTGMPLRTSISSLDRAAVREQARAHFGLDDRPVVLAFGGSLGAAR
;
A
#
# COMPACT_ATOMS: atom_id res chain seq x y z
N MET A 1 -24.30 5.80 -11.40
CA MET A 1 -23.46 6.96 -11.03
C MET A 1 -22.08 6.71 -11.62
N PRO A 2 -21.26 7.72 -11.95
CA PRO A 2 -19.90 7.44 -12.41
C PRO A 2 -19.16 6.71 -11.30
N ALA A 3 -18.53 5.58 -11.64
CA ALA A 3 -17.77 4.77 -10.71
C ALA A 3 -16.29 4.96 -10.99
N LEU A 4 -15.51 5.26 -9.95
CA LEU A 4 -14.06 5.31 -10.00
C LEU A 4 -13.50 3.95 -9.58
N HIS A 5 -12.78 3.28 -10.48
CA HIS A 5 -12.15 1.99 -10.22
C HIS A 5 -10.66 2.19 -9.90
N VAL A 6 -10.26 1.88 -8.67
CA VAL A 6 -8.91 2.12 -8.16
C VAL A 6 -8.22 0.81 -7.85
N LEU A 7 -7.03 0.59 -8.43
CA LEU A 7 -6.16 -0.51 -8.04
C LEU A 7 -5.10 -0.04 -7.04
N LEU A 8 -5.10 -0.59 -5.83
CA LEU A 8 -4.11 -0.29 -4.80
C LEU A 8 -3.06 -1.40 -4.69
N ALA A 9 -1.83 -1.09 -5.10
CA ALA A 9 -0.70 -1.99 -5.04
C ALA A 9 0.14 -1.73 -3.78
N GLY A 10 -0.15 -2.44 -2.69
CA GLY A 10 0.59 -2.37 -1.44
C GLY A 10 0.76 -3.77 -0.86
N GLY A 11 1.86 -4.46 -1.20
CA GLY A 11 2.03 -5.88 -0.88
C GLY A 11 3.29 -6.21 -0.07
N GLY A 12 3.21 -7.28 0.72
CA GLY A 12 4.35 -7.98 1.33
C GLY A 12 4.61 -7.68 2.81
N THR A 13 4.49 -6.43 3.28
CA THR A 13 4.63 -6.10 4.71
C THR A 13 3.57 -5.12 5.17
N ALA A 14 3.32 -5.08 6.49
CA ALA A 14 2.30 -4.21 7.08
C ALA A 14 2.52 -2.74 6.73
N GLY A 15 3.78 -2.31 6.58
CA GLY A 15 4.15 -0.93 6.23
C GLY A 15 3.74 -0.47 4.82
N HIS A 16 3.33 -1.38 3.93
CA HIS A 16 2.74 -1.04 2.64
C HIS A 16 1.24 -1.39 2.58
N VAL A 17 0.84 -2.50 3.19
CA VAL A 17 -0.55 -3.00 3.16
C VAL A 17 -1.49 -2.09 3.96
N GLU A 18 -1.10 -1.69 5.19
CA GLU A 18 -1.95 -0.85 6.04
C GLU A 18 -2.22 0.53 5.44
N PRO A 19 -1.20 1.28 4.96
CA PRO A 19 -1.45 2.55 4.27
C PRO A 19 -2.33 2.42 3.03
N ALA A 20 -2.19 1.33 2.25
CA ALA A 20 -3.04 1.06 1.11
C ALA A 20 -4.50 0.87 1.54
N LEU A 21 -4.76 0.03 2.55
CA LEU A 21 -6.12 -0.18 3.07
C LEU A 21 -6.72 1.09 3.68
N SER A 22 -5.95 1.85 4.46
CA SER A 22 -6.43 3.15 4.99
C SER A 22 -6.74 4.16 3.88
N THR A 23 -6.00 4.09 2.76
CA THR A 23 -6.30 4.90 1.57
C THR A 23 -7.58 4.42 0.89
N ALA A 24 -7.82 3.10 0.84
CA ALA A 24 -9.05 2.52 0.32
C ALA A 24 -10.28 3.00 1.10
N ASP A 25 -10.21 2.96 2.44
CA ASP A 25 -11.26 3.45 3.32
C ASP A 25 -11.55 4.94 3.05
N ALA A 26 -10.50 5.77 3.02
CA ALA A 26 -10.62 7.21 2.79
C ALA A 26 -11.15 7.56 1.38
N LEU A 27 -10.79 6.78 0.36
CA LEU A 27 -11.31 6.96 -1.00
C LEU A 27 -12.82 6.73 -1.04
N LYS A 28 -13.30 5.61 -0.48
CA LYS A 28 -14.74 5.30 -0.45
C LYS A 28 -15.54 6.36 0.31
N GLU A 29 -15.02 6.82 1.45
CA GLU A 29 -15.65 7.89 2.23
C GLU A 29 -15.70 9.20 1.43
N LEU A 30 -14.58 9.62 0.85
CA LEU A 30 -14.50 10.86 0.08
C LEU A 30 -15.40 10.82 -1.16
N THR A 31 -15.37 9.76 -1.96
CA THR A 31 -16.18 9.69 -3.19
C THR A 31 -17.67 9.67 -2.89
N ALA A 32 -18.09 9.02 -1.80
CA ALA A 32 -19.47 9.05 -1.34
C ALA A 32 -19.93 10.49 -1.03
N THR A 33 -19.09 11.32 -0.39
CA THR A 33 -19.41 12.74 -0.15
C THR A 33 -19.52 13.57 -1.43
N LEU A 34 -18.84 13.14 -2.50
CA LEU A 34 -18.85 13.79 -3.81
C LEU A 34 -19.97 13.27 -4.74
N GLY A 35 -20.71 12.24 -4.32
CA GLY A 35 -21.81 11.66 -5.10
C GLY A 35 -21.36 10.71 -6.22
N PHE A 36 -20.20 10.05 -6.07
CA PHE A 36 -19.68 9.04 -7.00
C PHE A 36 -19.43 7.71 -6.29
N ASP A 37 -19.59 6.62 -7.03
CA ASP A 37 -19.22 5.29 -6.54
C ASP A 37 -17.70 5.11 -6.65
N CYS A 38 -17.11 4.33 -5.74
CA CYS A 38 -15.71 3.95 -5.81
C CYS A 38 -15.54 2.46 -5.53
N GLU A 39 -14.99 1.76 -6.52
CA GLU A 39 -14.59 0.38 -6.40
C GLU A 39 -13.08 0.32 -6.20
N VAL A 40 -12.67 -0.27 -5.08
CA VAL A 40 -11.26 -0.43 -4.77
C VAL A 40 -10.89 -1.91 -4.85
N THR A 41 -9.93 -2.23 -5.70
CA THR A 41 -9.31 -3.54 -5.79
C THR A 41 -7.89 -3.48 -5.23
N MET A 42 -7.58 -4.37 -4.29
CA MET A 42 -6.22 -4.54 -3.76
C MET A 42 -5.45 -5.48 -4.69
N LEU A 43 -4.20 -5.13 -5.00
CA LEU A 43 -3.28 -6.03 -5.68
C LEU A 43 -2.27 -6.60 -4.67
N GLY A 44 -2.17 -7.93 -4.65
CA GLY A 44 -1.41 -8.65 -3.63
C GLY A 44 -0.70 -9.89 -4.12
N THR A 45 -0.07 -10.57 -3.16
CA THR A 45 0.52 -11.90 -3.30
C THR A 45 -0.16 -12.85 -2.33
N ALA A 46 -0.27 -14.14 -2.68
CA ALA A 46 -0.97 -15.13 -1.85
C ALA A 46 -0.37 -15.26 -0.44
N ASP A 47 0.95 -15.07 -0.30
CA ASP A 47 1.67 -15.18 0.97
C ASP A 47 1.73 -13.86 1.75
N GLY A 48 1.19 -12.77 1.21
CA GLY A 48 1.27 -11.44 1.80
C GLY A 48 0.18 -11.19 2.84
N LEU A 49 0.42 -10.23 3.75
CA LEU A 49 -0.57 -9.83 4.76
C LEU A 49 -1.88 -9.35 4.14
N GLU A 50 -1.82 -8.80 2.93
CA GLU A 50 -2.97 -8.37 2.16
C GLU A 50 -3.96 -9.51 1.87
N ALA A 51 -3.48 -10.75 1.72
CA ALA A 51 -4.33 -11.93 1.46
C ALA A 51 -5.35 -12.18 2.57
N ARG A 52 -5.03 -11.76 3.79
CA ARG A 52 -5.91 -11.85 4.94
C ARG A 52 -6.62 -10.51 5.21
N LEU A 53 -5.88 -9.41 5.22
CA LEU A 53 -6.40 -8.11 5.68
C LEU A 53 -7.37 -7.45 4.69
N ALA A 54 -7.19 -7.63 3.38
CA ALA A 54 -8.08 -6.98 2.40
C ALA A 54 -9.50 -7.56 2.44
N PRO A 55 -9.70 -8.90 2.40
CA PRO A 55 -11.04 -9.48 2.53
C PRO A 55 -11.70 -9.19 3.89
N GLU A 56 -10.92 -9.19 4.99
CA GLU A 56 -11.42 -8.83 6.33
C GLU A 56 -11.98 -7.39 6.38
N ARG A 57 -11.48 -6.49 5.54
CA ARG A 57 -11.99 -5.11 5.39
C ARG A 57 -13.02 -4.95 4.27
N GLY A 58 -13.42 -6.04 3.62
CA GLY A 58 -14.42 -6.02 2.55
C GLY A 58 -13.91 -5.42 1.23
N PHE A 59 -12.60 -5.46 0.97
CA PHE A 59 -12.02 -5.09 -0.32
C PHE A 59 -11.76 -6.31 -1.19
N ASP A 60 -12.04 -6.15 -2.48
CA ASP A 60 -11.66 -7.13 -3.49
C ASP A 60 -10.14 -7.26 -3.54
N LEU A 61 -9.65 -8.49 -3.74
CA LEU A 61 -8.23 -8.80 -3.81
C LEU A 61 -7.92 -9.60 -5.07
N GLU A 62 -7.00 -9.07 -5.86
CA GLU A 62 -6.40 -9.74 -7.01
C GLU A 62 -4.97 -10.17 -6.67
N LEU A 63 -4.62 -11.40 -7.04
CA LEU A 63 -3.35 -12.01 -6.67
C LEU A 63 -2.46 -12.18 -7.89
N ILE A 64 -1.21 -11.73 -7.75
CA ILE A 64 -0.14 -12.03 -8.70
C ILE A 64 1.01 -12.76 -8.00
N PRO A 65 1.81 -13.55 -8.73
CA PRO A 65 3.00 -14.17 -8.18
C PRO A 65 3.96 -13.13 -7.59
N ARG A 66 4.63 -13.51 -6.51
CA ARG A 66 5.64 -12.65 -5.89
C ARG A 66 6.87 -12.53 -6.80
N VAL A 67 7.24 -11.31 -7.15
CA VAL A 67 8.50 -11.00 -7.84
C VAL A 67 9.45 -10.29 -6.89
N ALA A 68 10.37 -11.04 -6.30
CA ALA A 68 11.40 -10.49 -5.42
C ALA A 68 12.72 -10.31 -6.17
N LEU A 69 13.29 -9.10 -6.09
CA LEU A 69 14.65 -8.86 -6.56
C LEU A 69 15.64 -9.53 -5.60
N PRO A 70 16.54 -10.41 -6.07
CA PRO A 70 17.58 -11.02 -5.23
C PRO A 70 18.46 -9.95 -4.59
N ARG A 71 18.77 -10.10 -3.29
CA ARG A 71 19.63 -9.15 -2.56
C ARG A 71 21.11 -9.27 -2.93
N ARG A 72 21.51 -10.38 -3.56
CA ARG A 72 22.86 -10.68 -4.05
C ARG A 72 22.74 -11.23 -5.48
N PRO A 73 23.75 -11.03 -6.35
CA PRO A 73 23.78 -11.67 -7.64
C PRO A 73 23.72 -13.20 -7.47
N SER A 74 22.65 -13.82 -7.94
CA SER A 74 22.45 -15.28 -7.96
C SER A 74 21.84 -15.70 -9.29
N VAL A 75 21.84 -17.00 -9.57
CA VAL A 75 21.21 -17.58 -10.77
C VAL A 75 19.72 -17.19 -10.85
N ASP A 76 19.08 -16.91 -9.71
CA ASP A 76 17.68 -16.46 -9.63
C ASP A 76 17.42 -15.18 -10.41
N ILE A 77 18.44 -14.33 -10.61
CA ILE A 77 18.31 -13.08 -11.40
C ILE A 77 17.94 -13.37 -12.86
N LEU A 78 18.34 -14.52 -13.40
CA LEU A 78 18.02 -14.94 -14.76
C LEU A 78 16.51 -15.23 -14.92
N THR A 79 15.87 -15.69 -13.84
CA THR A 79 14.42 -15.97 -13.83
C THR A 79 13.57 -14.73 -13.57
N LEU A 80 14.17 -13.62 -13.12
CA LEU A 80 13.46 -12.40 -12.76
C LEU A 80 12.73 -11.77 -13.95
N GLY A 81 13.39 -11.70 -15.11
CA GLY A 81 12.82 -11.11 -16.32
C GLY A 81 11.54 -11.81 -16.78
N PRO A 82 11.57 -13.14 -17.03
CA PRO A 82 10.38 -13.90 -17.38
C PRO A 82 9.27 -13.81 -16.32
N ARG A 83 9.59 -13.96 -15.03
CA ARG A 83 8.60 -13.86 -13.94
C ARG A 83 7.93 -12.48 -13.88
N LEU A 84 8.72 -11.41 -14.02
CA LEU A 84 8.20 -10.06 -14.07
C LEU A 84 7.28 -9.86 -15.27
N ARG A 85 7.66 -10.36 -16.45
CA ARG A 85 6.80 -10.28 -17.65
C ARG A 85 5.46 -10.98 -17.44
N THR A 86 5.46 -12.17 -16.82
CA THR A 86 4.22 -12.87 -16.47
C THR A 86 3.36 -12.05 -15.53
N CYS A 87 3.93 -11.50 -14.46
CA CYS A 87 3.17 -10.70 -13.50
C CYS A 87 2.63 -9.41 -14.12
N VAL A 88 3.40 -8.77 -15.01
CA VAL A 88 2.94 -7.60 -15.77
C VAL A 88 1.74 -7.97 -16.65
N LYS A 89 1.79 -9.07 -17.40
CA LYS A 89 0.65 -9.54 -18.21
C LYS A 89 -0.59 -9.83 -17.38
N GLN A 90 -0.45 -10.56 -16.27
CA GLN A 90 -1.57 -10.82 -15.37
C GLN A 90 -2.13 -9.53 -14.79
N THR A 91 -1.27 -8.55 -14.48
CA THR A 91 -1.75 -7.25 -14.00
C THR A 91 -2.46 -6.48 -15.11
N GLU A 92 -2.00 -6.53 -16.37
CA GLU A 92 -2.73 -5.93 -17.51
C GLU A 92 -4.13 -6.54 -17.69
N GLU A 93 -4.26 -7.85 -17.53
CA GLU A 93 -5.55 -8.55 -17.56
C GLU A 93 -6.46 -8.07 -16.42
N ILE A 94 -5.93 -7.94 -15.20
CA ILE A 94 -6.66 -7.38 -14.05
C ILE A 94 -7.13 -5.95 -14.33
N LEU A 95 -6.23 -5.08 -14.82
CA LEU A 95 -6.56 -3.68 -15.14
C LEU A 95 -7.72 -3.60 -16.14
N THR A 96 -7.72 -4.48 -17.13
CA THR A 96 -8.76 -4.54 -18.16
C THR A 96 -10.07 -5.10 -17.61
N ASN A 97 -10.03 -6.25 -16.92
CA ASN A 97 -11.23 -6.92 -16.41
C ASN A 97 -11.96 -6.12 -15.34
N ARG A 98 -11.19 -5.37 -14.52
CA ARG A 98 -11.72 -4.52 -13.45
C ARG A 98 -11.96 -3.07 -13.90
N SER A 99 -11.74 -2.75 -15.18
CA SER A 99 -11.90 -1.41 -15.74
C SER A 99 -11.19 -0.32 -14.93
N ILE A 100 -9.95 -0.58 -14.52
CA ILE A 100 -9.21 0.29 -13.60
C ILE A 100 -8.91 1.65 -14.23
N ASP A 101 -9.29 2.72 -13.54
CA ASP A 101 -9.06 4.10 -13.94
C ASP A 101 -7.74 4.67 -13.42
N VAL A 102 -7.25 4.17 -12.28
CA VAL A 102 -6.02 4.66 -11.65
C VAL A 102 -5.35 3.57 -10.81
N VAL A 103 -4.02 3.54 -10.86
CA VAL A 103 -3.19 2.67 -10.01
C VAL A 103 -2.47 3.50 -8.96
N VAL A 104 -2.62 3.14 -7.69
CA VAL A 104 -1.84 3.73 -6.59
C VAL A 104 -0.92 2.67 -6.01
N GLY A 105 0.39 2.91 -6.02
CA GLY A 105 1.35 1.97 -5.45
C GLY A 105 2.03 2.53 -4.20
N PHE A 106 2.14 1.69 -3.19
CA PHE A 106 2.77 1.98 -1.90
C PHE A 106 4.16 1.34 -1.76
N GLY A 107 4.65 0.69 -2.82
CA GLY A 107 5.87 -0.12 -2.82
C GLY A 107 5.60 -1.61 -2.67
N GLY A 108 6.62 -2.35 -2.22
CA GLY A 108 6.54 -3.81 -2.12
C GLY A 108 6.65 -4.55 -3.46
N TYR A 109 6.39 -5.86 -3.42
CA TYR A 109 6.68 -6.78 -4.54
C TYR A 109 5.73 -6.63 -5.75
N VAL A 110 4.53 -6.10 -5.52
CA VAL A 110 3.47 -5.97 -6.54
C VAL A 110 3.43 -4.60 -7.21
N SER A 111 4.08 -3.58 -6.63
CA SER A 111 4.05 -2.22 -7.19
C SER A 111 4.76 -2.13 -8.54
N VAL A 112 5.89 -2.81 -8.73
CA VAL A 112 6.62 -2.78 -10.02
C VAL A 112 5.77 -3.32 -11.18
N PRO A 113 5.19 -4.54 -11.12
CA PRO A 113 4.34 -5.02 -12.21
C PRO A 113 3.10 -4.13 -12.41
N ALA A 114 2.49 -3.59 -11.35
CA ALA A 114 1.37 -2.65 -11.45
C ALA A 114 1.73 -1.37 -12.20
N TYR A 115 2.86 -0.74 -11.86
CA TYR A 115 3.36 0.45 -12.53
C TYR A 115 3.65 0.23 -14.01
N LEU A 116 4.25 -0.92 -14.35
CA LEU A 116 4.58 -1.24 -15.74
C LEU A 116 3.32 -1.54 -16.57
N ALA A 117 2.37 -2.29 -16.00
CA ALA A 117 1.09 -2.59 -16.63
C ALA A 117 0.26 -1.31 -16.85
N ALA A 118 0.13 -0.47 -15.83
CA ALA A 118 -0.59 0.80 -15.91
C ALA A 118 0.00 1.73 -16.98
N ARG A 119 1.33 1.88 -17.01
CA ARG A 119 2.01 2.68 -18.03
C ARG A 119 1.74 2.18 -19.45
N LYS A 120 1.70 0.86 -19.67
CA LYS A 120 1.40 0.28 -20.99
C LYS A 120 -0.05 0.49 -21.39
N ALA A 121 -0.97 0.45 -20.43
CA ALA A 121 -2.39 0.69 -20.62
C ALA A 121 -2.77 2.19 -20.67
N ASN A 122 -1.78 3.10 -20.53
CA ASN A 122 -2.01 4.55 -20.37
C ASN A 122 -2.91 4.91 -19.17
N ILE A 123 -2.90 4.08 -18.13
CA ILE A 123 -3.61 4.32 -16.88
C ILE A 123 -2.73 5.18 -15.95
N PRO A 124 -3.25 6.28 -15.39
CA PRO A 124 -2.54 7.12 -14.43
C PRO A 124 -1.99 6.33 -13.24
N VAL A 125 -0.78 6.69 -12.81
CA VAL A 125 -0.11 6.10 -11.65
C VAL A 125 0.09 7.16 -10.57
N VAL A 126 -0.24 6.81 -9.33
CA VAL A 126 0.12 7.56 -8.13
C VAL A 126 1.08 6.71 -7.30
N VAL A 127 2.14 7.34 -6.80
CA VAL A 127 3.13 6.67 -5.94
C VAL A 127 3.04 7.26 -4.54
N HIS A 128 2.98 6.42 -3.52
CA HIS A 128 3.17 6.82 -2.13
C HIS A 128 4.39 6.11 -1.54
N GLU A 129 5.33 6.89 -0.99
CA GLU A 129 6.49 6.35 -0.29
C GLU A 129 6.37 6.60 1.21
N ALA A 130 6.21 5.51 1.95
CA ALA A 130 6.09 5.50 3.40
C ALA A 130 7.42 5.77 4.12
N ASN A 131 8.56 5.48 3.50
CA ASN A 131 9.87 5.50 4.14
C ASN A 131 10.69 6.75 3.82
N VAL A 132 11.61 7.12 4.72
CA VAL A 132 12.61 8.17 4.45
C VAL A 132 13.57 7.76 3.32
N ARG A 133 13.92 6.47 3.24
CA ARG A 133 14.73 5.90 2.17
C ARG A 133 13.82 5.18 1.17
N PRO A 134 13.61 5.73 -0.04
CA PRO A 134 12.65 5.15 -0.96
C PRO A 134 13.02 3.74 -1.40
N GLY A 135 12.02 2.88 -1.51
CA GLY A 135 12.15 1.55 -2.08
C GLY A 135 12.43 1.58 -3.59
N TYR A 136 13.01 0.50 -4.13
CA TYR A 136 13.28 0.41 -5.58
C TYR A 136 12.01 0.54 -6.43
N ALA A 137 10.90 -0.04 -5.98
CA ALA A 137 9.62 0.06 -6.67
C ALA A 137 9.18 1.52 -6.82
N ASN A 138 9.17 2.28 -5.73
CA ASN A 138 8.73 3.68 -5.74
C ASN A 138 9.73 4.60 -6.44
N LYS A 139 11.04 4.30 -6.41
CA LYS A 139 12.03 4.99 -7.25
C LYS A 139 11.76 4.82 -8.74
N LEU A 140 11.33 3.63 -9.16
CA LEU A 140 10.91 3.39 -10.54
C LEU A 140 9.59 4.11 -10.83
N GLY A 141 8.61 3.99 -9.94
CA GLY A 141 7.32 4.69 -10.01
C GLY A 141 7.46 6.20 -10.20
N ALA A 142 8.32 6.85 -9.41
CA ALA A 142 8.54 8.29 -9.47
C ALA A 142 9.21 8.78 -10.78
N ARG A 143 9.67 7.87 -11.64
CA ARG A 143 10.16 8.20 -13.00
C ARG A 143 9.07 8.09 -14.07
N ILE A 144 7.94 7.45 -13.76
CA ILE A 144 6.85 7.22 -14.71
C ILE A 144 5.63 8.12 -14.46
N THR A 145 5.58 8.80 -13.32
CA THR A 145 4.50 9.71 -12.96
C THR A 145 5.04 10.96 -12.26
N THR A 146 4.28 12.05 -12.36
CA THR A 146 4.50 13.28 -11.57
C THR A 146 3.67 13.28 -10.27
N HIS A 147 2.76 12.32 -10.07
CA HIS A 147 1.95 12.19 -8.87
C HIS A 147 2.65 11.36 -7.80
N VAL A 148 3.53 12.00 -7.04
CA VAL A 148 4.35 11.33 -6.01
C VAL A 148 4.07 11.94 -4.63
N ALA A 149 3.54 11.13 -3.73
CA ALA A 149 3.26 11.45 -2.35
C ALA A 149 4.30 10.81 -1.40
N THR A 150 4.65 11.50 -0.32
CA THR A 150 5.58 10.97 0.69
C THR A 150 4.99 11.04 2.09
N GLY A 151 5.28 10.01 2.89
CA GLY A 151 4.79 9.87 4.25
C GLY A 151 5.61 10.60 5.30
N LEU A 152 6.91 10.81 5.03
CA LEU A 152 7.86 11.35 5.99
C LEU A 152 8.67 12.51 5.39
N PRO A 153 9.07 13.51 6.21
CA PRO A 153 9.99 14.53 5.77
C PRO A 153 11.35 13.92 5.41
N GLY A 154 12.01 14.48 4.40
CA GLY A 154 13.35 14.04 3.96
C GLY A 154 13.36 12.88 2.96
N THR A 155 12.22 12.30 2.60
CA THR A 155 12.11 11.34 1.50
C THR A 155 12.46 11.99 0.16
N LYS A 156 13.54 11.53 -0.49
CA LYS A 156 14.02 12.09 -1.76
C LYS A 156 13.52 11.29 -2.97
N LEU A 157 12.47 11.77 -3.61
CA LEU A 157 11.97 11.29 -4.90
C LEU A 157 11.68 12.48 -5.83
N PRO A 158 11.77 12.31 -7.17
CA PRO A 158 11.24 13.29 -8.12
C PRO A 158 9.76 13.56 -7.84
N HIS A 159 9.34 14.82 -8.00
CA HIS A 159 7.94 15.26 -7.85
C HIS A 159 7.32 14.99 -6.46
N ALA A 160 8.13 14.69 -5.45
CA ALA A 160 7.65 14.35 -4.11
C ALA A 160 6.89 15.51 -3.45
N ARG A 161 5.66 15.23 -3.04
CA ARG A 161 4.84 16.08 -2.18
C ARG A 161 4.65 15.39 -0.82
N LEU A 162 5.01 16.07 0.25
CA LEU A 162 4.76 15.58 1.61
C LEU A 162 3.25 15.60 1.89
N THR A 163 2.65 14.42 2.07
CA THR A 163 1.22 14.26 2.39
C THR A 163 1.01 13.61 3.76
N GLY A 164 2.07 13.04 4.35
CA GLY A 164 1.95 12.23 5.55
C GLY A 164 1.54 10.78 5.25
N MET A 165 1.48 9.99 6.32
CA MET A 165 1.11 8.58 6.25
C MET A 165 -0.41 8.42 6.32
N PRO A 166 -1.04 7.68 5.38
CA PRO A 166 -2.40 7.22 5.57
C PRO A 166 -2.49 6.34 6.82
N LEU A 167 -3.35 6.73 7.76
CA LEU A 167 -3.59 6.00 9.00
C LEU A 167 -5.07 5.61 9.04
N ARG A 168 -5.35 4.45 9.64
CA ARG A 168 -6.72 4.00 9.91
C ARG A 168 -7.46 5.02 10.78
N THR A 169 -8.75 5.19 10.53
CA THR A 169 -9.60 6.17 11.24
C THR A 169 -9.52 6.00 12.75
N SER A 170 -9.50 4.77 13.25
CA SER A 170 -9.38 4.49 14.69
C SER A 170 -8.10 5.00 15.36
N ILE A 171 -7.05 5.33 14.58
CA ILE A 171 -5.87 6.03 15.09
C ILE A 171 -6.02 7.53 14.89
N SER A 172 -6.40 7.97 13.69
CA SER A 172 -6.40 9.40 13.35
C SER A 172 -7.46 10.20 14.09
N SER A 173 -8.59 9.58 14.47
CA SER A 173 -9.66 10.20 15.25
C SER A 173 -9.61 9.87 16.76
N LEU A 174 -8.55 9.22 17.24
CA LEU A 174 -8.45 8.78 18.62
C LEU A 174 -8.33 9.98 19.59
N ASP A 175 -9.37 10.22 20.38
CA ASP A 175 -9.29 11.11 21.53
C ASP A 175 -8.59 10.42 22.69
N ARG A 176 -7.27 10.62 22.75
CA ARG A 176 -6.41 10.06 23.77
C ARG A 176 -6.77 10.51 25.19
N ALA A 177 -7.34 11.70 25.37
CA ALA A 177 -7.70 12.19 26.69
C ALA A 177 -8.96 11.48 27.18
N ALA A 178 -9.97 11.39 26.31
CA ALA A 178 -11.25 10.75 26.64
C ALA A 178 -11.10 9.25 26.97
N VAL A 179 -10.24 8.51 26.26
CA VAL A 179 -10.12 7.05 26.45
C VAL A 179 -9.04 6.64 27.46
N ARG A 180 -8.30 7.60 28.05
CA ARG A 180 -7.11 7.31 28.86
C ARG A 180 -7.43 6.46 30.09
N GLU A 181 -8.45 6.83 30.85
CA GLU A 181 -8.83 6.14 32.08
C GLU A 181 -9.27 4.70 31.80
N GLN A 182 -10.12 4.52 30.78
CA GLN A 182 -10.56 3.20 30.34
C GLN A 182 -9.39 2.33 29.88
N ALA A 183 -8.46 2.88 29.09
CA ALA A 183 -7.29 2.15 28.63
C ALA A 183 -6.37 1.74 29.81
N ARG A 184 -6.16 2.64 30.77
CA ARG A 184 -5.39 2.34 31.99
C ARG A 184 -6.03 1.21 32.79
N ALA A 185 -7.33 1.27 33.03
CA ALA A 185 -8.06 0.22 33.72
C ALA A 185 -7.99 -1.12 32.98
N HIS A 186 -8.15 -1.13 31.65
CA HIS A 186 -8.07 -2.34 30.82
C HIS A 186 -6.71 -3.04 30.92
N PHE A 187 -5.62 -2.27 30.93
CA PHE A 187 -4.25 -2.82 31.01
C PHE A 187 -3.71 -2.92 32.45
N GLY A 188 -4.51 -2.57 33.48
CA GLY A 188 -4.07 -2.59 34.89
C GLY A 188 -2.95 -1.60 35.20
N LEU A 189 -2.92 -0.45 34.52
CA LEU A 189 -1.86 0.56 34.62
C LEU A 189 -2.26 1.69 35.56
N ASP A 190 -1.36 2.05 36.48
CA ASP A 190 -1.48 3.24 37.34
C ASP A 190 -0.85 4.48 36.69
N ASP A 191 -0.85 5.62 37.39
CA ASP A 191 -0.44 6.91 36.81
C ASP A 191 1.04 7.06 36.46
N ARG A 192 1.87 6.04 36.67
CA ARG A 192 3.29 6.08 36.29
C ARG A 192 3.47 6.16 34.77
N PRO A 193 4.62 6.65 34.30
CA PRO A 193 5.00 6.56 32.89
C PRO A 193 5.00 5.10 32.41
N VAL A 194 4.38 4.86 31.25
CA VAL A 194 4.27 3.52 30.65
C VAL A 194 5.17 3.46 29.43
N VAL A 195 5.99 2.40 29.34
CA VAL A 195 6.84 2.14 28.17
C VAL A 195 6.23 1.01 27.36
N LEU A 196 5.87 1.30 26.11
CA LEU A 196 5.48 0.26 25.14
C LEU A 196 6.71 -0.18 24.35
N ALA A 197 7.09 -1.45 24.48
CA ALA A 197 8.09 -2.08 23.63
C ALA A 197 7.38 -2.88 22.53
N PHE A 198 7.59 -2.50 21.26
CA PHE A 198 6.99 -3.16 20.10
C PHE A 198 8.06 -3.53 19.06
N GLY A 199 8.08 -4.79 18.63
CA GLY A 199 9.10 -5.33 17.73
C GLY A 199 8.85 -5.12 16.23
N GLY A 200 7.80 -4.40 15.83
CA GLY A 200 7.43 -4.25 14.43
C GLY A 200 6.74 -5.48 13.84
N SER A 201 6.41 -5.44 12.54
CA SER A 201 5.64 -6.49 11.86
C SER A 201 6.36 -7.84 11.73
N LEU A 202 7.68 -7.86 11.88
CA LEU A 202 8.49 -9.09 11.88
C LEU A 202 8.85 -9.56 13.29
N GLY A 203 8.41 -8.84 14.33
CA GLY A 203 8.80 -9.07 15.71
C GLY A 203 10.29 -8.83 15.97
N ALA A 204 10.72 -9.15 17.20
CA ALA A 204 12.13 -9.23 17.56
C ALA A 204 12.73 -10.52 16.98
N ALA A 205 12.88 -10.60 15.66
CA ALA A 205 13.61 -11.69 15.03
C ALA A 205 15.11 -11.51 15.34
N ARG A 206 15.65 -12.40 16.17
CA ARG A 206 17.10 -12.57 16.37
C ARG A 206 17.74 -13.22 15.15
#